data_AF-A0A368SFC5-F1
#
_entry.id   AF-A0A368SFC5-F1
#
_cell.length_a   1.000
_cell.length_b   1.000
_cell.length_c   1.000
_cell.angle_alpha   90.00
_cell.angle_beta   90.00
_cell.angle_gamma   90.00
#
_symmetry.space_group_name_H-M   'P 1'
#
loop_
_entity.id
_entity.type
_entity.pdbx_description
1 polymer ?
#
loop_
_entity_poly.entity_id
_entity_poly.type
_entity_poly.pdbx_seq_one_letter_code
_entity_poly.pdbx_strand_id
1 'polypeptide(L)'
;MPPDTAATPLCSCGSSPAFSLRRRCRSPVRRRWSPACRGSMALCPSTWRPGTWAWATRRGAPSYSTTSWSRSGAPARTPCSCGTRAGPGARPSAPSPSRLAPSSLSRDGTTARCRSWSRNPYSLTQVASIIFVDSPVGTGFSYARDPKGYNVGDISASLQVLTFLRKWFDDHPRYLSNPFYLGGDSYAGKMTPLIAQHVSEGIEEMQYPLINLKGYLVGNPLTGDKIDDNSRIPYCHSFGIISDQIYEAALINCRGDYVNPTNKLCANVGQTINDLMSEVDNEGILDPVCPSASPKPRRDALRRKSLAEEHYELSDGPPYGCIKYRYHPSYIWANDNATRAALGIKEGTVKEWIRCKPKGELPYTFDLPSSIGYHFKLTTRGYRALVYSGDHDLTVPFSGTHAWIRSFNFSIAEDWRAWHLDGQAAGSI
;
A
#
# COMPACT_ATOMS: atom_id res chain seq x y z
N MET A 1 -30.92 -27.72 50.14
CA MET A 1 -31.47 -28.85 49.36
C MET A 1 -30.80 -28.87 48.00
N PRO A 2 -29.75 -29.67 47.80
CA PRO A 2 -29.36 -30.22 46.52
C PRO A 2 -30.00 -31.63 46.34
N PRO A 3 -29.86 -32.24 45.15
CA PRO A 3 -29.17 -33.52 45.17
C PRO A 3 -28.18 -33.74 44.02
N ASP A 4 -27.23 -34.61 44.35
CA ASP A 4 -26.17 -35.22 43.55
C ASP A 4 -26.66 -36.17 42.46
N THR A 5 -25.80 -36.45 41.48
CA THR A 5 -25.33 -37.84 41.21
C THR A 5 -24.15 -37.85 40.25
N ALA A 6 -23.11 -38.59 40.65
CA ALA A 6 -21.90 -38.90 39.89
C ALA A 6 -21.96 -40.35 39.37
N ALA A 7 -21.31 -40.64 38.23
CA ALA A 7 -20.72 -41.96 37.93
C ALA A 7 -19.79 -41.92 36.68
N THR A 8 -18.53 -42.31 36.88
CA THR A 8 -17.64 -43.07 35.95
C THR A 8 -17.33 -44.43 36.65
N PRO A 9 -16.61 -45.47 36.12
CA PRO A 9 -15.58 -45.53 35.04
C PRO A 9 -15.51 -46.89 34.24
N LEU A 10 -14.35 -47.17 33.59
CA LEU A 10 -13.77 -48.47 33.09
C LEU A 10 -14.06 -48.87 31.62
N CYS A 11 -13.24 -49.62 30.85
CA CYS A 11 -11.81 -49.95 30.65
C CYS A 11 -11.79 -51.12 29.63
N SER A 12 -10.85 -51.22 28.66
CA SER A 12 -10.16 -52.49 28.28
C SER A 12 -9.31 -52.43 26.99
N CYS A 13 -8.14 -53.07 27.05
CA CYS A 13 -7.15 -53.33 26.00
C CYS A 13 -7.29 -54.75 25.38
N GLY A 14 -6.67 -54.97 24.21
CA GLY A 14 -6.24 -56.27 23.65
C GLY A 14 -5.83 -56.11 22.18
N SER A 15 -4.87 -56.79 21.53
CA SER A 15 -3.85 -57.81 21.87
C SER A 15 -3.04 -58.07 20.57
N SER A 16 -1.73 -58.37 20.64
CA SER A 16 -0.87 -58.76 19.49
C SER A 16 -1.06 -60.22 19.03
N PRO A 17 -0.45 -60.67 17.91
CA PRO A 17 0.82 -61.40 18.00
C PRO A 17 1.83 -61.22 16.83
N ALA A 18 3.01 -61.82 17.03
CA ALA A 18 4.30 -61.69 16.35
C ALA A 18 4.49 -62.51 15.05
N PHE A 19 5.56 -62.23 14.27
CA PHE A 19 6.47 -63.25 13.72
C PHE A 19 7.83 -62.66 13.29
N SER A 20 8.88 -63.48 13.44
CA SER A 20 10.31 -63.14 13.39
C SER A 20 11.00 -63.55 12.08
N LEU A 21 12.13 -62.91 11.72
CA LEU A 21 13.34 -63.61 11.22
C LEU A 21 14.58 -62.70 11.20
N ARG A 22 15.71 -63.28 11.64
CA ARG A 22 17.04 -62.69 11.87
C ARG A 22 17.91 -62.68 10.60
N ARG A 23 18.84 -61.72 10.46
CA ARG A 23 20.31 -61.95 10.33
C ARG A 23 21.16 -60.65 10.30
N ARG A 24 22.06 -60.55 11.30
CA ARG A 24 23.45 -60.02 11.40
C ARG A 24 24.08 -59.29 10.19
N CYS A 25 25.06 -58.40 10.27
CA CYS A 25 25.79 -57.60 11.29
C CYS A 25 26.80 -56.75 10.49
N ARG A 26 26.97 -55.45 10.79
CA ARG A 26 28.26 -54.74 11.00
C ARG A 26 28.05 -53.22 11.10
N SER A 27 28.41 -52.69 12.27
CA SER A 27 28.65 -51.28 12.64
C SER A 27 30.05 -50.81 12.11
N PRO A 28 30.44 -49.51 12.09
CA PRO A 28 30.17 -48.52 13.14
C PRO A 28 29.81 -47.06 12.78
N VAL A 29 28.84 -46.55 13.58
CA VAL A 29 28.88 -45.33 14.41
C VAL A 29 29.11 -43.97 13.71
N ARG A 30 28.06 -43.12 13.61
CA ARG A 30 27.82 -41.98 14.53
C ARG A 30 26.60 -41.12 14.16
N ARG A 31 25.86 -40.74 15.22
CA ARG A 31 24.89 -39.64 15.41
C ARG A 31 23.44 -39.85 14.93
N ARG A 32 22.58 -40.05 15.95
CA ARG A 32 21.11 -40.01 15.94
C ARG A 32 20.59 -38.65 15.49
N TRP A 33 19.55 -38.68 14.64
CA TRP A 33 18.40 -37.79 14.68
C TRP A 33 17.14 -38.65 14.53
N SER A 34 16.13 -38.40 15.37
CA SER A 34 14.87 -39.14 15.36
C SER A 34 13.97 -38.78 14.17
N PRO A 35 13.14 -39.73 13.68
CA PRO A 35 12.25 -39.56 12.53
C PRO A 35 10.76 -39.43 12.94
N ALA A 36 10.02 -38.54 12.26
CA ALA A 36 8.57 -38.54 11.97
C ALA A 36 8.21 -37.09 11.58
N CYS A 37 7.69 -36.77 10.40
CA CYS A 37 6.57 -37.40 9.71
C CYS A 37 6.92 -37.83 8.27
N ARG A 38 6.69 -39.11 7.96
CA ARG A 38 6.43 -39.63 6.61
C ARG A 38 4.95 -40.05 6.57
N GLY A 39 4.32 -39.79 5.43
CA GLY A 39 2.89 -40.02 5.12
C GLY A 39 2.23 -38.66 4.89
N SER A 40 1.95 -38.20 3.68
CA SER A 40 1.29 -38.93 2.59
C SER A 40 1.82 -38.59 1.19
N MET A 41 1.67 -39.59 0.32
CA MET A 41 2.00 -39.63 -1.09
C MET A 41 1.14 -38.69 -1.94
N ALA A 42 1.80 -38.12 -2.94
CA ALA A 42 1.35 -37.86 -4.31
C ALA A 42 0.03 -37.10 -4.55
N LEU A 43 0.17 -35.92 -5.17
CA LEU A 43 -0.31 -35.64 -6.54
C LEU A 43 0.22 -34.26 -6.98
N CYS A 44 1.33 -34.26 -7.72
CA CYS A 44 1.50 -33.32 -8.83
C CYS A 44 0.93 -34.04 -10.05
N PRO A 45 0.06 -33.40 -10.84
CA PRO A 45 0.64 -32.60 -11.90
C PRO A 45 -0.10 -31.30 -12.23
N SER A 46 0.70 -30.41 -12.84
CA SER A 46 0.34 -29.49 -13.92
C SER A 46 -0.17 -28.08 -13.58
N THR A 47 0.69 -27.15 -14.01
CA THR A 47 0.41 -25.80 -14.53
C THR A 47 -0.09 -24.74 -13.58
N TRP A 48 0.84 -24.04 -12.91
CA TRP A 48 0.83 -22.57 -12.91
C TRP A 48 2.28 -22.08 -13.02
N ARG A 49 2.64 -21.64 -14.23
CA ARG A 49 3.84 -20.85 -14.47
C ARG A 49 3.58 -19.46 -13.86
N PRO A 50 4.47 -18.89 -13.05
CA PRO A 50 4.59 -17.44 -12.97
C PRO A 50 5.15 -16.99 -14.32
N GLY A 51 4.25 -16.61 -15.22
CA GLY A 51 4.63 -15.99 -16.47
C GLY A 51 5.04 -14.55 -16.22
N THR A 52 6.33 -14.28 -16.38
CA THR A 52 6.91 -12.97 -16.62
C THR A 52 6.23 -12.31 -17.82
N TRP A 53 5.79 -11.06 -17.72
CA TRP A 53 5.59 -10.25 -18.93
C TRP A 53 6.08 -8.82 -18.70
N ALA A 54 7.06 -8.49 -19.53
CA ALA A 54 7.56 -7.17 -19.82
C ALA A 54 7.61 -7.09 -21.34
N TRP A 55 7.37 -5.92 -21.95
CA TRP A 55 8.06 -5.59 -23.20
C TRP A 55 8.54 -4.15 -23.24
N ALA A 56 9.75 -4.05 -23.77
CA ALA A 56 10.50 -2.83 -24.02
C ALA A 56 10.07 -2.21 -25.35
N THR A 57 10.08 -0.88 -25.44
CA THR A 57 10.31 -0.19 -26.71
C THR A 57 11.27 1.00 -26.53
N ARG A 58 12.29 1.01 -27.39
CA ARG A 58 13.36 2.00 -27.61
C ARG A 58 14.40 2.19 -26.49
N ARG A 59 15.67 2.21 -26.90
CA ARG A 59 16.82 2.53 -26.04
C ARG A 59 16.52 3.86 -25.33
N GLY A 60 16.38 3.83 -24.01
CA GLY A 60 16.18 5.01 -23.15
C GLY A 60 14.87 5.07 -22.34
N ALA A 61 13.86 4.24 -22.62
CA ALA A 61 12.56 4.37 -21.93
C ALA A 61 12.55 3.73 -20.51
N PRO A 62 11.77 4.28 -19.55
CA PRO A 62 11.59 3.68 -18.23
C PRO A 62 10.82 2.36 -18.25
N SER A 63 11.16 1.46 -17.33
CA SER A 63 10.52 0.15 -17.15
C SER A 63 9.74 0.13 -15.83
N TYR A 64 8.44 -0.17 -15.91
CA TYR A 64 7.56 -0.31 -14.75
C TYR A 64 7.43 -1.77 -14.34
N SER A 65 7.62 -2.05 -13.05
CA SER A 65 7.29 -3.34 -12.46
C SER A 65 5.84 -3.35 -12.01
N THR A 66 5.15 -4.47 -12.24
CA THR A 66 3.76 -4.66 -11.85
C THR A 66 3.51 -6.03 -11.25
N THR A 67 2.49 -6.13 -10.40
CA THR A 67 1.94 -7.41 -9.95
C THR A 67 0.45 -7.40 -10.20
N SER A 68 -0.07 -8.43 -10.87
CA SER A 68 -1.50 -8.57 -11.18
C SER A 68 -2.09 -9.80 -10.52
N TRP A 69 -3.32 -9.67 -10.03
CA TRP A 69 -4.09 -10.76 -9.44
C TRP A 69 -5.45 -10.86 -10.13
N SER A 70 -5.79 -12.06 -10.61
CA SER A 70 -7.10 -12.35 -11.20
C SER A 70 -7.98 -13.16 -10.24
N ARG A 71 -9.30 -12.94 -10.29
CA ARG A 71 -10.28 -13.72 -9.53
C ARG A 71 -10.25 -15.19 -9.95
N SER A 72 -10.26 -16.10 -8.97
CA SER A 72 -10.34 -17.55 -9.21
C SER A 72 -11.75 -17.95 -9.69
N GLY A 73 -11.88 -18.44 -10.93
CA GLY A 73 -13.04 -19.21 -11.39
C GLY A 73 -14.20 -18.49 -12.11
N ALA A 74 -14.02 -17.30 -12.70
CA ALA A 74 -15.12 -16.62 -13.41
C ALA A 74 -14.74 -16.13 -14.83
N PRO A 75 -15.65 -16.23 -15.83
CA PRO A 75 -15.44 -15.69 -17.18
C PRO A 75 -15.68 -14.16 -17.23
N ALA A 76 -14.82 -13.47 -18.00
CA ALA A 76 -14.96 -12.20 -18.74
C ALA A 76 -15.81 -11.00 -18.26
N ARG A 77 -16.30 -10.91 -17.01
CA ARG A 77 -17.09 -9.74 -16.53
C ARG A 77 -16.73 -9.29 -15.12
N THR A 78 -15.47 -8.90 -14.87
CA THR A 78 -15.03 -8.45 -13.53
C THR A 78 -14.35 -7.07 -13.61
N PRO A 79 -14.64 -6.11 -12.71
CA PRO A 79 -13.99 -4.80 -12.71
C PRO A 79 -12.46 -4.92 -12.55
N CYS A 80 -11.72 -4.14 -13.31
CA CYS A 80 -10.27 -3.99 -13.17
C CYS A 80 -9.98 -2.69 -12.40
N SER A 81 -9.28 -2.78 -11.26
CA SER A 81 -8.87 -1.61 -10.48
C SER A 81 -7.35 -1.48 -10.49
N CYS A 82 -6.82 -0.33 -10.88
CA CYS A 82 -5.38 -0.03 -10.82
C CYS A 82 -5.09 0.79 -9.57
N GLY A 83 -4.29 0.27 -8.62
CA GLY A 83 -3.98 0.94 -7.36
C GLY A 83 -2.61 1.64 -7.36
N THR A 84 -2.56 2.95 -7.11
CA THR A 84 -1.37 3.75 -6.81
C THR A 84 -1.38 4.14 -5.33
N ARG A 85 -0.40 3.76 -4.50
CA ARG A 85 -0.39 4.12 -3.07
C ARG A 85 0.82 5.01 -2.79
N ALA A 86 0.53 6.16 -2.19
CA ALA A 86 1.35 7.11 -1.42
C ALA A 86 2.68 7.64 -1.99
N GLY A 87 2.97 8.92 -1.67
CA GLY A 87 4.19 9.74 -1.81
C GLY A 87 5.00 9.70 -3.12
N PRO A 88 5.63 10.80 -3.56
CA PRO A 88 6.74 10.67 -4.50
C PRO A 88 7.88 9.93 -3.81
N GLY A 89 8.07 8.68 -4.24
CA GLY A 89 8.99 7.72 -3.61
C GLY A 89 8.33 6.73 -2.63
N ALA A 90 7.02 6.75 -2.41
CA ALA A 90 6.29 5.71 -1.68
C ALA A 90 5.43 4.84 -2.65
N ARG A 91 5.07 3.62 -2.24
CA ARG A 91 4.61 2.51 -3.13
C ARG A 91 3.14 2.13 -3.00
N PRO A 92 2.45 1.75 -4.11
CA PRO A 92 1.52 0.62 -4.16
C PRO A 92 2.27 -0.72 -4.07
N SER A 93 2.12 -1.42 -2.94
CA SER A 93 2.79 -2.72 -2.74
C SER A 93 1.87 -3.88 -3.10
N ALA A 94 2.45 -4.93 -3.69
CA ALA A 94 1.90 -6.29 -3.65
C ALA A 94 2.98 -7.27 -3.17
N PRO A 95 2.67 -8.21 -2.27
CA PRO A 95 1.83 -8.10 -1.08
C PRO A 95 2.71 -7.72 0.11
N SER A 96 2.76 -6.43 0.44
CA SER A 96 2.72 -6.11 1.88
C SER A 96 1.34 -6.53 2.38
N PRO A 97 1.14 -6.92 3.65
CA PRO A 97 -0.18 -7.09 4.26
C PRO A 97 -0.88 -5.72 4.33
N SER A 98 -1.28 -5.22 3.18
CA SER A 98 -2.31 -4.21 3.05
C SER A 98 -3.64 -4.94 3.21
N ARG A 99 -4.61 -4.29 3.87
CA ARG A 99 -5.97 -4.82 4.05
C ARG A 99 -6.63 -5.30 2.74
N LEU A 100 -6.10 -4.90 1.58
CA LEU A 100 -6.69 -5.14 0.26
C LEU A 100 -5.98 -6.24 -0.55
N ALA A 101 -4.76 -6.64 -0.20
CA ALA A 101 -4.01 -7.68 -0.91
C ALA A 101 -4.55 -9.10 -0.60
N PRO A 102 -4.43 -10.07 -1.52
CA PRO A 102 -4.98 -11.43 -1.37
C PRO A 102 -4.32 -12.26 -0.26
N SER A 103 -3.12 -11.87 0.17
CA SER A 103 -2.37 -12.55 1.23
C SER A 103 -1.73 -11.55 2.19
N SER A 104 -1.58 -11.98 3.44
CA SER A 104 -0.87 -11.31 4.52
C SER A 104 0.15 -12.27 5.15
N LEU A 105 1.18 -11.75 5.81
CA LEU A 105 2.12 -12.61 6.56
C LEU A 105 1.52 -12.98 7.93
N SER A 106 1.62 -14.26 8.32
CA SER A 106 1.18 -14.74 9.64
C SER A 106 1.86 -13.97 10.78
N ARG A 107 1.13 -13.74 11.87
CA ARG A 107 1.57 -13.01 13.07
C ARG A 107 2.26 -13.91 14.11
N ASP A 108 2.52 -15.18 13.82
CA ASP A 108 3.01 -16.13 14.81
C ASP A 108 4.45 -15.81 15.24
N GLY A 109 4.62 -15.54 16.54
CA GLY A 109 5.84 -15.06 17.18
C GLY A 109 6.95 -16.10 17.38
N THR A 110 7.01 -17.16 16.58
CA THR A 110 8.02 -18.21 16.74
C THR A 110 8.90 -18.37 15.51
N THR A 111 10.16 -17.94 15.67
CA THR A 111 11.32 -18.19 14.80
C THR A 111 11.27 -17.66 13.37
N ALA A 112 12.29 -16.86 13.03
CA ALA A 112 12.51 -16.16 11.77
C ALA A 112 12.63 -17.03 10.49
N ARG A 113 12.26 -18.32 10.54
CA ARG A 113 12.55 -19.29 9.47
C ARG A 113 11.34 -19.83 8.72
N CYS A 114 10.12 -19.62 9.22
CA CYS A 114 8.90 -20.04 8.52
C CYS A 114 7.75 -19.02 8.76
N ARG A 115 7.81 -17.84 8.14
CA ARG A 115 6.61 -17.00 8.04
C ARG A 115 5.71 -17.59 6.97
N SER A 116 4.60 -18.20 7.37
CA SER A 116 3.59 -18.69 6.44
C SER A 116 2.76 -17.52 5.90
N TRP A 117 2.42 -17.60 4.61
CA TRP A 117 1.44 -16.69 4.00
C TRP A 117 0.05 -17.10 4.46
N SER A 118 -0.69 -16.17 5.05
CA SER A 118 -2.11 -16.31 5.32
C SER A 118 -2.92 -15.64 4.22
N ARG A 119 -4.01 -16.28 3.78
CA ARG A 119 -4.97 -15.64 2.86
C ARG A 119 -5.70 -14.53 3.60
N ASN A 120 -5.86 -13.39 2.96
CA ASN A 120 -6.64 -12.28 3.51
C ASN A 120 -8.12 -12.44 3.12
N PRO A 121 -9.02 -12.70 4.07
CA PRO A 121 -10.44 -12.89 3.80
C PRO A 121 -11.18 -11.58 3.47
N TYR A 122 -10.51 -10.42 3.48
CA TYR A 122 -11.10 -9.11 3.14
C TYR A 122 -10.47 -8.46 1.90
N SER A 123 -9.73 -9.23 1.10
CA SER A 123 -9.08 -8.71 -0.10
C SER A 123 -10.07 -8.26 -1.18
N LEU A 124 -9.79 -7.11 -1.80
CA LEU A 124 -10.54 -6.62 -2.97
C LEU A 124 -10.44 -7.57 -4.17
N THR A 125 -9.45 -8.46 -4.22
CA THR A 125 -9.34 -9.44 -5.31
C THR A 125 -10.45 -10.49 -5.31
N GLN A 126 -11.30 -10.51 -4.27
CA GLN A 126 -12.51 -11.33 -4.25
C GLN A 126 -13.57 -10.83 -5.23
N VAL A 127 -13.59 -9.53 -5.49
CA VAL A 127 -14.62 -8.86 -6.32
C VAL A 127 -14.06 -8.15 -7.55
N ALA A 128 -12.74 -7.94 -7.63
CA ALA A 128 -12.06 -7.24 -8.73
C ALA A 128 -10.78 -7.96 -9.16
N SER A 129 -10.35 -7.73 -10.41
CA SER A 129 -8.96 -7.99 -10.82
C SER A 129 -8.13 -6.74 -10.56
N ILE A 130 -6.95 -6.88 -9.97
CA ILE A 130 -6.16 -5.71 -9.51
C ILE A 130 -4.79 -5.73 -10.14
N ILE A 131 -4.36 -4.55 -10.61
CA ILE A 131 -3.00 -4.29 -11.08
C ILE A 131 -2.35 -3.30 -10.11
N PHE A 132 -1.25 -3.70 -9.50
CA PHE A 132 -0.39 -2.82 -8.72
C PHE A 132 0.76 -2.35 -9.58
N VAL A 133 0.99 -1.02 -9.63
CA VAL A 133 1.98 -0.40 -10.50
C VAL A 133 2.98 0.39 -9.67
N ASP A 134 4.23 -0.07 -9.60
CA ASP A 134 5.29 0.67 -8.92
C ASP A 134 5.63 1.93 -9.72
N SER A 135 5.17 3.09 -9.28
CA SER A 135 5.37 4.39 -9.95
C SER A 135 5.70 5.46 -8.91
N PRO A 136 6.61 6.40 -9.19
CA PRO A 136 7.35 6.62 -10.45
C PRO A 136 8.56 5.68 -10.64
N VAL A 137 9.30 5.87 -11.73
CA VAL A 137 10.59 5.20 -12.00
C VAL A 137 11.53 5.35 -10.79
N GLY A 138 12.20 4.26 -10.38
CA GLY A 138 13.04 4.22 -9.18
C GLY A 138 12.28 3.84 -7.90
N THR A 139 10.96 3.77 -7.96
CA THR A 139 10.12 3.19 -6.90
C THR A 139 9.97 1.69 -7.13
N GLY A 140 9.95 0.91 -6.06
CA GLY A 140 9.61 -0.51 -6.20
C GLY A 140 10.71 -1.32 -6.86
N PHE A 141 10.30 -2.10 -7.86
CA PHE A 141 11.21 -2.71 -8.83
C PHE A 141 11.23 -1.96 -10.18
N SER A 142 10.61 -0.77 -10.28
CA SER A 142 10.62 0.04 -11.49
C SER A 142 11.94 0.77 -11.65
N TYR A 143 12.51 0.74 -12.85
CA TYR A 143 13.85 1.24 -13.12
C TYR A 143 13.97 1.81 -14.53
N ALA A 144 14.92 2.71 -14.75
CA ALA A 144 15.35 3.14 -16.08
C ALA A 144 16.78 2.69 -16.34
N ARG A 145 17.08 2.33 -17.60
CA ARG A 145 18.45 2.05 -18.04
C ARG A 145 19.24 3.33 -18.28
N ASP A 146 18.56 4.37 -18.75
CA ASP A 146 19.12 5.70 -18.89
C ASP A 146 18.96 6.44 -17.54
N PRO A 147 20.04 6.94 -16.92
CA PRO A 147 19.98 7.75 -15.72
C PRO A 147 19.03 8.96 -15.83
N LYS A 148 18.86 9.54 -17.02
CA LYS A 148 17.91 10.65 -17.24
C LYS A 148 16.45 10.22 -17.05
N GLY A 149 16.14 8.93 -17.19
CA GLY A 149 14.80 8.38 -17.00
C GLY A 149 14.30 8.43 -15.55
N TYR A 150 15.17 8.75 -14.58
CA TYR A 150 14.80 8.97 -13.19
C TYR A 150 14.34 10.42 -12.90
N ASN A 151 14.64 11.37 -13.79
CA ASN A 151 14.20 12.76 -13.66
C ASN A 151 12.72 12.86 -14.04
N VAL A 152 11.85 12.74 -13.04
CA VAL A 152 10.39 12.66 -13.22
C VAL A 152 9.69 13.60 -12.26
N GLY A 153 8.43 13.92 -12.53
CA GLY A 153 7.57 14.74 -11.69
C GLY A 153 6.13 14.23 -11.69
N ASP A 154 5.23 14.93 -11.02
CA ASP A 154 3.81 14.54 -10.92
C ASP A 154 3.19 14.36 -12.32
N ILE A 155 3.45 15.30 -13.24
CA ILE A 155 2.89 15.26 -14.59
C ILE A 155 3.53 14.14 -15.42
N SER A 156 4.87 14.11 -15.49
CA SER A 156 5.56 13.12 -16.31
C SER A 156 5.39 11.69 -15.82
N ALA A 157 5.34 11.46 -14.50
CA ALA A 157 5.04 10.14 -13.93
C ALA A 157 3.62 9.69 -14.26
N SER A 158 2.64 10.61 -14.25
CA SER A 158 1.25 10.30 -14.64
C SER A 158 1.15 9.89 -16.11
N LEU A 159 1.84 10.60 -17.01
CA LEU A 159 1.91 10.25 -18.44
C LEU A 159 2.61 8.92 -18.70
N GLN A 160 3.64 8.60 -17.91
CA GLN A 160 4.30 7.30 -17.98
C GLN A 160 3.35 6.16 -17.53
N VAL A 161 2.52 6.38 -16.51
CA VAL A 161 1.49 5.42 -16.10
C VAL A 161 0.43 5.26 -17.19
N LEU A 162 -0.02 6.34 -17.84
CA LEU A 162 -0.93 6.25 -19.00
C LEU A 162 -0.32 5.40 -20.12
N THR A 163 0.95 5.62 -20.43
CA THR A 163 1.69 4.84 -21.44
C THR A 163 1.75 3.37 -21.05
N PHE A 164 2.01 3.08 -19.77
CA PHE A 164 1.98 1.73 -19.23
C PHE A 164 0.59 1.09 -19.40
N LEU A 165 -0.49 1.79 -19.02
CA LEU A 165 -1.86 1.27 -19.10
C LEU A 165 -2.24 0.90 -20.53
N ARG A 166 -1.92 1.75 -21.51
CA ARG A 166 -2.20 1.46 -22.94
C ARG A 166 -1.50 0.19 -23.40
N LYS A 167 -0.19 0.07 -23.15
CA LYS A 167 0.57 -1.13 -23.47
C LYS A 167 0.03 -2.37 -22.76
N TRP A 168 -0.36 -2.23 -21.49
CA TRP A 168 -0.91 -3.35 -20.73
C TRP A 168 -2.22 -3.85 -21.34
N PHE A 169 -3.09 -2.94 -21.76
CA PHE A 169 -4.36 -3.29 -22.41
C PHE A 169 -4.18 -3.83 -23.83
N ASP A 170 -3.18 -3.38 -24.59
CA ASP A 170 -2.78 -3.98 -25.87
C ASP A 170 -2.33 -5.43 -25.69
N ASP A 171 -1.51 -5.69 -24.65
CA ASP A 171 -1.00 -7.03 -24.33
C ASP A 171 -2.08 -7.93 -23.70
N HIS A 172 -3.13 -7.34 -23.11
CA HIS A 172 -4.20 -8.07 -22.42
C HIS A 172 -5.61 -7.64 -22.89
N PRO A 173 -5.92 -7.80 -24.19
CA PRO A 173 -7.14 -7.25 -24.80
C PRO A 173 -8.42 -7.85 -24.20
N ARG A 174 -8.33 -9.04 -23.58
CA ARG A 174 -9.43 -9.69 -22.85
C ARG A 174 -10.02 -8.85 -21.70
N TYR A 175 -9.28 -7.85 -21.19
CA TYR A 175 -9.74 -6.97 -20.13
C TYR A 175 -10.33 -5.65 -20.64
N LEU A 176 -10.27 -5.34 -21.94
CA LEU A 176 -10.72 -4.06 -22.50
C LEU A 176 -12.21 -3.79 -22.27
N SER A 177 -13.03 -4.84 -22.34
CA SER A 177 -14.47 -4.73 -22.11
C SER A 177 -14.84 -4.54 -20.63
N ASN A 178 -13.91 -4.81 -19.70
CA ASN A 178 -14.20 -4.73 -18.28
C ASN A 178 -14.31 -3.28 -17.81
N PRO A 179 -15.23 -2.97 -16.88
CA PRO A 179 -15.23 -1.69 -16.17
C PRO A 179 -13.86 -1.44 -15.54
N PHE A 180 -13.22 -0.34 -15.91
CA PHE A 180 -11.93 0.06 -15.38
C PHE A 180 -12.07 1.20 -14.37
N TYR A 181 -11.40 1.04 -13.23
CA TYR A 181 -11.30 2.07 -12.20
C TYR A 181 -9.85 2.34 -11.84
N LEU A 182 -9.55 3.61 -11.58
CA LEU A 182 -8.27 4.03 -11.01
C LEU A 182 -8.44 4.19 -9.50
N GLY A 183 -7.48 3.72 -8.73
CA GLY A 183 -7.53 3.73 -7.29
C GLY A 183 -6.24 4.29 -6.73
N GLY A 184 -6.31 5.04 -5.64
CA GLY A 184 -5.10 5.40 -4.91
C GLY A 184 -5.33 5.88 -3.49
N ASP A 185 -4.23 6.13 -2.77
CA ASP A 185 -4.24 6.58 -1.38
C ASP A 185 -3.13 7.62 -1.12
N SER A 186 -3.38 8.56 -0.19
CA SER A 186 -2.44 9.60 0.24
C SER A 186 -2.05 10.52 -0.92
N TYR A 187 -0.77 10.64 -1.26
CA TYR A 187 -0.30 11.46 -2.40
C TYR A 187 -0.89 11.05 -3.75
N ALA A 188 -1.39 9.82 -3.88
CA ALA A 188 -2.11 9.41 -5.07
C ALA A 188 -3.46 10.13 -5.23
N GLY A 189 -3.93 10.86 -4.21
CA GLY A 189 -4.98 11.87 -4.34
C GLY A 189 -4.67 12.90 -5.44
N LYS A 190 -3.38 13.21 -5.65
CA LYS A 190 -2.95 14.08 -6.76
C LYS A 190 -2.89 13.34 -8.09
N MET A 191 -2.28 12.15 -8.07
CA MET A 191 -1.91 11.41 -9.29
C MET A 191 -3.12 10.73 -9.94
N THR A 192 -4.01 10.15 -9.14
CA THR A 192 -5.18 9.38 -9.60
C THR A 192 -6.12 10.20 -10.48
N PRO A 193 -6.61 11.39 -10.05
CA PRO A 193 -7.46 12.21 -10.92
C PRO A 193 -6.71 12.74 -12.14
N LEU A 194 -5.41 13.03 -12.05
CA LEU A 194 -4.63 13.44 -13.22
C LEU A 194 -4.55 12.31 -14.27
N ILE A 195 -4.22 11.09 -13.85
CA ILE A 195 -4.17 9.92 -14.74
C ILE A 195 -5.57 9.63 -15.32
N ALA A 196 -6.62 9.69 -14.50
CA ALA A 196 -8.00 9.49 -14.96
C ALA A 196 -8.40 10.52 -16.02
N GLN A 197 -8.00 11.79 -15.85
CA GLN A 197 -8.24 12.83 -16.86
C GLN A 197 -7.55 12.49 -18.18
N HIS A 198 -6.28 12.09 -18.16
CA HIS A 198 -5.58 11.71 -19.39
C HIS A 198 -6.16 10.46 -20.07
N VAL A 199 -6.68 9.51 -19.30
CA VAL A 199 -7.43 8.37 -19.86
C VAL A 199 -8.72 8.87 -20.53
N SER A 200 -9.47 9.77 -19.88
CA SER A 200 -10.69 10.36 -20.45
C SER A 200 -10.42 11.13 -21.74
N GLU A 201 -9.41 12.01 -21.75
CA GLU A 201 -9.00 12.78 -22.93
C GLU A 201 -8.58 11.84 -24.07
N GLY A 202 -7.84 10.78 -23.76
CA GLY A 202 -7.48 9.76 -24.75
C GLY A 202 -8.69 9.04 -25.36
N ILE A 203 -9.77 8.84 -24.61
CA ILE A 203 -11.02 8.27 -25.14
C ILE A 203 -11.71 9.25 -26.09
N GLU A 204 -11.80 10.53 -25.70
CA GLU A 204 -12.38 11.61 -26.52
C GLU A 204 -11.62 11.79 -27.84
N GLU A 205 -10.29 11.68 -27.79
CA GLU A 205 -9.40 11.78 -28.93
C GLU A 205 -9.24 10.47 -29.73
N MET A 206 -10.03 9.43 -29.41
CA MET A 206 -10.00 8.13 -30.09
C MET A 206 -8.61 7.47 -30.09
N GLN A 207 -7.83 7.66 -29.02
CA GLN A 207 -6.53 7.04 -28.84
C GLN A 207 -6.69 5.59 -28.37
N TYR A 208 -6.38 4.65 -29.26
CA TYR A 208 -6.45 3.22 -28.96
C TYR A 208 -5.28 2.74 -28.06
N PRO A 209 -5.52 1.75 -27.18
CA PRO A 209 -6.81 1.08 -26.96
C PRO A 209 -7.78 1.93 -26.11
N LEU A 210 -9.07 1.87 -26.44
CA LEU A 210 -10.11 2.59 -25.69
C LEU A 210 -10.37 1.89 -24.35
N ILE A 211 -9.83 2.46 -23.28
CA ILE A 211 -9.99 1.95 -21.91
C ILE A 211 -11.41 2.24 -21.44
N ASN A 212 -12.14 1.22 -20.96
CA ASN A 212 -13.50 1.36 -20.44
C ASN A 212 -13.55 1.99 -19.03
N LEU A 213 -13.04 3.23 -18.90
CA LEU A 213 -12.98 3.97 -17.65
C LEU A 213 -14.39 4.28 -17.12
N LYS A 214 -14.66 3.91 -15.86
CA LYS A 214 -15.95 4.15 -15.19
C LYS A 214 -15.88 5.09 -14.00
N GLY A 215 -14.68 5.35 -13.50
CA GLY A 215 -14.49 6.19 -12.33
C GLY A 215 -13.15 5.96 -11.65
N TYR A 216 -13.00 6.56 -10.49
CA TYR A 216 -11.82 6.41 -9.67
C TYR A 216 -12.15 6.46 -8.17
N LEU A 217 -11.22 6.00 -7.35
CA LEU A 217 -11.35 5.89 -5.91
C LEU A 217 -10.09 6.45 -5.25
N VAL A 218 -10.24 7.31 -4.26
CA VAL A 218 -9.10 7.85 -3.51
C VAL A 218 -9.33 7.78 -2.00
N GLY A 219 -8.35 7.22 -1.29
CA GLY A 219 -8.31 7.10 0.16
C GLY A 219 -7.43 8.19 0.76
N ASN A 220 -7.88 8.86 1.82
CA ASN A 220 -7.14 9.91 2.53
C ASN A 220 -6.36 10.84 1.57
N PRO A 221 -7.04 11.45 0.57
CA PRO A 221 -6.36 12.02 -0.59
C PRO A 221 -5.71 13.37 -0.28
N LEU A 222 -4.37 13.41 -0.33
CA LEU A 222 -3.67 14.69 -0.40
C LEU A 222 -3.96 15.32 -1.76
N THR A 223 -4.38 16.57 -1.77
CA THR A 223 -4.71 17.33 -2.98
C THR A 223 -3.59 18.26 -3.43
N GLY A 224 -2.69 18.65 -2.52
CA GLY A 224 -1.61 19.62 -2.74
C GLY A 224 -2.01 21.06 -2.44
N ASP A 225 -3.27 21.29 -2.07
CA ASP A 225 -3.79 22.61 -1.74
C ASP A 225 -3.60 22.93 -0.25
N LYS A 226 -3.63 24.21 0.11
CA LYS A 226 -3.51 24.66 1.50
C LYS A 226 -4.61 24.08 2.40
N ILE A 227 -5.73 23.68 1.80
CA ILE A 227 -6.85 23.07 2.53
C ILE A 227 -6.44 21.79 3.26
N ASP A 228 -5.50 21.01 2.71
CA ASP A 228 -5.04 19.77 3.31
C ASP A 228 -4.34 20.06 4.65
N ASP A 229 -3.37 20.97 4.64
CA ASP A 229 -2.59 21.32 5.82
C ASP A 229 -3.39 22.19 6.80
N ASN A 230 -4.17 23.16 6.32
CA ASN A 230 -4.98 24.02 7.18
C ASN A 230 -6.04 23.23 7.95
N SER A 231 -6.52 22.10 7.40
CA SER A 231 -7.51 21.25 8.06
C SER A 231 -6.97 20.51 9.29
N ARG A 232 -5.64 20.41 9.45
CA ARG A 232 -5.03 19.76 10.62
C ARG A 232 -5.31 20.50 11.92
N ILE A 233 -5.35 21.83 11.90
CA ILE A 233 -5.59 22.63 13.11
C ILE A 233 -6.98 22.40 13.72
N PRO A 234 -8.11 22.57 12.99
CA PRO A 234 -9.42 22.26 13.53
C PRO A 234 -9.61 20.76 13.83
N TYR A 235 -8.91 19.87 13.10
CA TYR A 235 -8.91 18.44 13.39
C TYR A 235 -8.25 18.16 14.75
N CYS A 236 -7.06 18.70 15.01
CA CYS A 236 -6.36 18.55 16.28
C CYS A 236 -7.21 19.05 17.46
N HIS A 237 -7.92 20.16 17.27
CA HIS A 237 -8.85 20.68 18.27
C HIS A 237 -10.00 19.70 18.52
N SER A 238 -10.61 19.18 17.45
CA SER A 238 -11.74 18.23 17.54
C SER A 238 -11.38 16.91 18.25
N PHE A 239 -10.12 16.49 18.17
CA PHE A 239 -9.61 15.29 18.83
C PHE A 239 -8.93 15.57 20.18
N GLY A 240 -8.96 16.81 20.67
CA GLY A 240 -8.38 17.17 21.98
C GLY A 240 -6.85 17.13 22.03
N ILE A 241 -6.18 17.14 20.87
CA ILE A 241 -4.71 17.22 20.77
C ILE A 241 -4.23 18.62 21.18
N ILE A 242 -5.03 19.64 20.90
CA ILE A 242 -4.78 21.03 21.30
C ILE A 242 -5.96 21.56 22.10
N SER A 243 -5.67 22.46 23.06
CA SER A 243 -6.71 23.06 23.90
C SER A 243 -7.47 24.18 23.19
N ASP A 244 -8.64 24.56 23.72
CA ASP A 244 -9.44 25.69 23.24
C ASP A 244 -8.62 26.98 23.16
N GLN A 245 -7.79 27.27 24.17
CA GLN A 245 -6.96 28.49 24.19
C GLN A 245 -5.93 28.51 23.06
N ILE A 246 -5.32 27.35 22.74
CA ILE A 246 -4.37 27.24 21.64
C ILE A 246 -5.10 27.40 20.31
N TYR A 247 -6.27 26.78 20.16
CA TYR A 247 -7.08 26.85 18.95
C TYR A 247 -7.60 28.27 18.69
N GLU A 248 -8.14 28.95 19.70
CA GLU A 248 -8.57 30.35 19.60
C GLU A 248 -7.40 31.28 19.28
N ALA A 249 -6.24 31.08 19.92
CA ALA A 249 -5.04 31.83 19.58
C ALA A 249 -4.63 31.60 18.11
N ALA A 250 -4.76 30.39 17.58
CA ALA A 250 -4.49 30.11 16.18
C ALA A 250 -5.47 30.84 15.27
N LEU A 251 -6.76 30.80 15.57
CA LEU A 251 -7.81 31.50 14.79
C LEU A 251 -7.55 33.00 14.72
N ILE A 252 -7.29 33.64 15.87
CA ILE A 252 -7.05 35.09 15.97
C ILE A 252 -5.79 35.50 15.22
N ASN A 253 -4.69 34.78 15.45
CA ASN A 253 -3.37 35.20 14.97
C ASN A 253 -3.09 34.78 13.52
N CYS A 254 -3.63 33.64 13.07
CA CYS A 254 -3.37 33.08 11.73
C CYS A 254 -4.49 33.32 10.73
N ARG A 255 -5.71 33.68 11.17
CA ARG A 255 -6.85 34.04 10.29
C ARG A 255 -7.16 32.98 9.21
N GLY A 256 -6.98 31.71 9.55
CA GLY A 256 -7.27 30.58 8.65
C GLY A 256 -6.16 30.17 7.68
N ASP A 257 -5.02 30.88 7.62
CA ASP A 257 -3.80 30.39 6.95
C ASP A 257 -2.77 30.01 8.01
N TYR A 258 -2.75 28.73 8.36
CA TYR A 258 -1.83 28.16 9.36
C TYR A 258 -0.52 27.68 8.73
N VAL A 259 -0.45 27.64 7.40
CA VAL A 259 0.72 27.17 6.64
C VAL A 259 1.71 28.31 6.41
N ASN A 260 1.21 29.52 6.14
CA ASN A 260 2.02 30.69 5.82
C ASN A 260 1.84 31.77 6.89
N PRO A 261 2.57 31.67 8.02
CA PRO A 261 2.40 32.61 9.12
C PRO A 261 2.78 34.02 8.67
N THR A 262 1.83 34.95 8.79
CA THR A 262 2.01 36.36 8.39
C THR A 262 2.65 37.21 9.49
N ASN A 263 2.71 36.70 10.71
CA ASN A 263 3.21 37.41 11.89
C ASN A 263 3.83 36.43 12.90
N LYS A 264 4.61 36.99 13.83
CA LYS A 264 5.33 36.21 14.86
C LYS A 264 4.40 35.44 15.80
N LEU A 265 3.21 35.99 16.11
CA LEU A 265 2.26 35.33 17.01
C LEU A 265 1.70 34.07 16.36
N CYS A 266 1.32 34.13 15.08
CA CYS A 266 0.89 32.97 14.32
C CYS A 266 2.01 31.93 14.20
N ALA A 267 3.25 32.35 13.93
CA ALA A 267 4.39 31.44 13.88
C ALA A 267 4.62 30.72 15.22
N ASN A 268 4.52 31.45 16.34
CA ASN A 268 4.70 30.87 17.68
C ASN A 268 3.58 29.87 18.01
N VAL A 269 2.32 30.23 17.77
CA VAL A 269 1.18 29.33 18.00
C VAL A 269 1.29 28.10 17.09
N GLY A 270 1.64 28.29 15.82
CA GLY A 270 1.87 27.20 14.88
C GLY A 270 2.97 26.26 15.34
N GLN A 271 4.07 26.79 15.92
CA GLN A 271 5.12 25.96 16.50
C GLN A 271 4.60 25.13 17.69
N THR A 272 3.88 25.73 18.62
CA THR A 272 3.28 25.01 19.75
C THR A 272 2.36 23.88 19.28
N ILE A 273 1.55 24.11 18.24
CA ILE A 273 0.68 23.08 17.68
C ILE A 273 1.50 21.97 17.02
N ASN A 274 2.55 22.32 16.27
CA ASN A 274 3.44 21.34 15.65
C ASN A 274 4.15 20.46 16.69
N ASP A 275 4.55 21.03 17.83
CA ASP A 275 5.18 20.30 18.93
C ASP A 275 4.18 19.26 19.50
N LEU A 276 2.94 19.67 19.79
CA LEU A 276 1.89 18.78 20.27
C LEU A 276 1.52 17.69 19.24
N MET A 277 1.41 18.05 17.96
CA MET A 277 1.19 17.09 16.88
C MET A 277 2.31 16.06 16.77
N SER A 278 3.55 16.42 17.14
CA SER A 278 4.69 15.50 17.08
C SER A 278 4.66 14.40 18.15
N GLU A 279 3.83 14.55 19.17
CA GLU A 279 3.64 13.58 20.25
C GLU A 279 2.65 12.45 19.90
N VAL A 280 1.89 12.59 18.81
CA VAL A 280 0.93 11.60 18.32
C VAL A 280 1.37 10.99 16.99
N ASP A 281 0.88 9.78 16.66
CA ASP A 281 1.16 9.21 15.35
C ASP A 281 0.30 9.85 14.26
N ASN A 282 0.95 10.47 13.28
CA ASN A 282 0.25 11.21 12.22
C ASN A 282 -0.58 10.32 11.28
N GLU A 283 -0.30 9.03 11.15
CA GLU A 283 -1.05 8.11 10.28
C GLU A 283 -2.25 7.48 11.02
N GLY A 284 -2.25 7.56 12.35
CA GLY A 284 -3.31 7.06 13.22
C GLY A 284 -3.15 7.60 14.63
N ILE A 285 -3.89 8.65 14.98
CA ILE A 285 -3.68 9.41 16.24
C ILE A 285 -3.87 8.59 17.52
N LEU A 286 -4.54 7.44 17.44
CA LEU A 286 -4.72 6.51 18.57
C LEU A 286 -3.66 5.40 18.60
N ASP A 287 -2.82 5.30 17.58
CA ASP A 287 -1.73 4.35 17.53
C ASP A 287 -0.49 4.89 18.28
N PRO A 288 0.35 4.00 18.85
CA PRO A 288 1.63 4.41 19.42
C PRO A 288 2.54 5.06 18.37
N VAL A 289 3.27 6.12 18.76
CA VAL A 289 4.27 6.75 17.90
C VAL A 289 5.34 5.74 17.49
N CYS A 290 5.45 5.54 16.18
CA CYS A 290 6.18 4.44 15.61
C CYS A 290 7.31 4.90 14.66
N PRO A 291 8.52 4.34 14.77
CA PRO A 291 9.56 4.59 13.77
C PRO A 291 9.14 4.05 12.40
N SER A 292 9.67 4.66 11.33
CA SER A 292 9.40 4.23 9.95
C SER A 292 9.83 2.78 9.74
N ALA A 293 9.01 2.02 9.01
CA ALA A 293 9.33 0.66 8.60
C ALA A 293 10.31 0.57 7.43
N SER A 294 10.58 1.69 6.74
CA SER A 294 11.59 1.74 5.69
C SER A 294 12.99 1.88 6.31
N PRO A 295 14.01 1.17 5.80
CA PRO A 295 15.40 1.38 6.21
C PRO A 295 15.81 2.85 6.06
N LYS A 296 16.62 3.35 6.99
CA LYS A 296 17.24 4.68 6.89
C LYS A 296 18.65 4.53 6.30
N PRO A 297 19.08 5.40 5.38
CA PRO A 297 20.45 5.39 4.89
C PRO A 297 21.41 5.78 6.03
N ARG A 298 22.45 4.98 6.26
CA ARG A 298 23.52 5.29 7.21
C ARG A 298 24.59 6.12 6.49
N ARG A 299 24.77 7.38 6.88
CA ARG A 299 25.97 8.15 6.51
C ARG A 299 27.07 7.79 7.50
N ASP A 300 27.99 6.90 7.11
CA ASP A 300 29.18 6.66 7.90
C ASP A 300 30.03 7.94 7.94
N ALA A 301 30.04 8.61 9.10
CA ALA A 301 30.84 9.80 9.35
C ALA A 301 32.36 9.59 9.21
N LEU A 302 32.81 8.35 8.98
CA LEU A 302 34.23 7.95 8.92
C LEU A 302 34.75 7.60 7.51
N ARG A 303 33.91 7.53 6.47
CA ARG A 303 34.39 7.27 5.10
C ARG A 303 34.56 8.58 4.31
N ARG A 304 35.83 8.94 4.08
CA ARG A 304 36.24 10.07 3.23
C ARG A 304 35.51 10.01 1.87
N LYS A 305 35.18 11.20 1.37
CA LYS A 305 34.57 11.49 0.07
C LYS A 305 35.31 10.81 -1.10
N SER A 306 34.92 9.59 -1.44
CA SER A 306 34.98 9.05 -2.80
C SER A 306 34.15 7.76 -2.88
N LEU A 307 33.09 7.79 -3.70
CA LEU A 307 32.24 6.65 -4.08
C LEU A 307 31.77 5.78 -2.89
N ALA A 308 30.94 6.36 -2.02
CA ALA A 308 30.24 5.56 -1.01
C ALA A 308 29.10 4.80 -1.69
N GLU A 309 29.25 3.49 -1.87
CA GLU A 309 28.09 2.60 -2.03
C GLU A 309 27.29 2.64 -0.71
N GLU A 310 26.14 3.29 -0.73
CA GLU A 310 25.22 3.32 0.40
C GLU A 310 24.71 1.90 0.67
N HIS A 311 25.13 1.33 1.80
CA HIS A 311 24.64 0.04 2.28
C HIS A 311 23.50 0.32 3.25
N TYR A 312 22.32 -0.25 3.00
CA TYR A 312 21.21 -0.27 3.95
C TYR A 312 21.39 -1.51 4.84
N GLU A 313 21.82 -1.31 6.08
CA GLU A 313 21.78 -2.40 7.06
C GLU A 313 20.33 -2.63 7.50
N LEU A 314 19.96 -3.89 7.68
CA LEU A 314 18.66 -4.30 8.24
C LEU A 314 18.55 -3.68 9.64
N SER A 315 17.85 -2.54 9.76
CA SER A 315 17.41 -2.06 11.07
C SER A 315 16.57 -3.17 11.71
N ASP A 316 16.62 -3.31 13.04
CA ASP A 316 15.76 -4.23 13.81
C ASP A 316 14.25 -4.04 13.55
N GLY A 317 13.88 -3.06 12.72
CA GLY A 317 12.54 -2.73 12.34
C GLY A 317 11.81 -2.01 13.46
N PRO A 318 10.56 -1.59 13.21
CA PRO A 318 9.71 -1.11 14.29
C PRO A 318 9.52 -2.21 15.35
N PRO A 319 9.37 -1.88 16.65
CA PRO A 319 9.14 -2.90 17.68
C PRO A 319 7.83 -3.69 17.44
N TYR A 320 7.79 -4.94 17.90
CA TYR A 320 6.57 -5.76 17.90
C TYR A 320 5.47 -5.05 18.71
N GLY A 321 4.32 -4.77 18.07
CA GLY A 321 3.22 -3.98 18.65
C GLY A 321 2.97 -2.67 17.91
N CYS A 322 3.97 -2.16 17.19
CA CYS A 322 3.83 -0.99 16.34
C CYS A 322 3.02 -1.29 15.07
N ILE A 323 2.06 -0.43 14.69
CA ILE A 323 1.27 -0.63 13.46
C ILE A 323 2.15 -0.67 12.21
N LYS A 324 3.22 0.15 12.18
CA LYS A 324 4.19 0.20 11.08
C LYS A 324 5.03 -1.06 10.96
N TYR A 325 5.14 -1.88 12.02
CA TYR A 325 5.81 -3.18 11.93
C TYR A 325 5.20 -4.08 10.86
N ARG A 326 3.90 -3.93 10.55
CA ARG A 326 3.21 -4.69 9.50
C ARG A 326 3.88 -4.55 8.12
N TYR A 327 4.58 -3.45 7.89
CA TYR A 327 5.29 -3.20 6.63
C TYR A 327 6.71 -3.80 6.62
N HIS A 328 7.34 -4.01 7.78
CA HIS A 328 8.71 -4.51 7.85
C HIS A 328 8.91 -5.87 7.14
N PRO A 329 8.01 -6.86 7.29
CA PRO A 329 8.13 -8.14 6.59
C PRO A 329 8.15 -8.03 5.06
N SER A 330 7.55 -6.97 4.49
CA SER A 330 7.55 -6.74 3.04
C SER A 330 8.95 -6.47 2.51
N TYR A 331 9.82 -5.81 3.30
CA TYR A 331 11.20 -5.56 2.93
C TYR A 331 11.99 -6.87 2.84
N ILE A 332 11.84 -7.74 3.85
CA ILE A 332 12.51 -9.04 3.88
C ILE A 332 12.03 -9.90 2.70
N TRP A 333 10.71 -9.95 2.50
CA TRP A 333 10.12 -10.75 1.43
C TRP A 333 10.56 -10.25 0.04
N ALA A 334 10.45 -8.95 -0.25
CA ALA A 334 10.75 -8.42 -1.57
C ALA A 334 12.25 -8.49 -1.93
N ASN A 335 13.14 -8.56 -0.94
CA ASN A 335 14.58 -8.73 -1.15
C ASN A 335 15.05 -10.20 -1.12
N ASP A 336 14.17 -11.15 -0.79
CA ASP A 336 14.50 -12.57 -0.87
C ASP A 336 14.72 -13.01 -2.33
N ASN A 337 15.80 -13.77 -2.58
CA ASN A 337 16.19 -14.18 -3.93
C ASN A 337 15.12 -15.04 -4.62
N ALA A 338 14.47 -15.95 -3.87
CA ALA A 338 13.42 -16.79 -4.44
C ALA A 338 12.20 -15.95 -4.82
N THR A 339 11.86 -14.95 -4.00
CA THR A 339 10.80 -13.99 -4.29
C THR A 339 11.11 -13.16 -5.53
N ARG A 340 12.32 -12.59 -5.62
CA ARG A 340 12.75 -11.79 -6.78
C ARG A 340 12.73 -12.60 -8.07
N ALA A 341 13.18 -13.86 -8.01
CA ALA A 341 13.09 -14.79 -9.13
C ALA A 341 11.63 -15.10 -9.51
N ALA A 342 10.77 -15.35 -8.54
CA ALA A 342 9.34 -15.63 -8.76
C ALA A 342 8.58 -14.42 -9.37
N LEU A 343 8.97 -13.20 -9.00
CA LEU A 343 8.45 -11.96 -9.57
C LEU A 343 9.09 -11.59 -10.92
N GLY A 344 10.07 -12.37 -11.40
CA GLY A 344 10.76 -12.10 -12.66
C GLY A 344 11.64 -10.85 -12.64
N ILE A 345 12.13 -10.44 -11.46
CA ILE A 345 13.03 -9.30 -11.32
C ILE A 345 14.38 -9.65 -11.93
N LYS A 346 14.76 -8.95 -13.00
CA LYS A 346 16.01 -9.19 -13.72
C LYS A 346 17.20 -8.80 -12.85
N GLU A 347 18.24 -9.64 -12.86
CA GLU A 347 19.49 -9.34 -12.19
C GLU A 347 20.14 -8.09 -12.81
N GLY A 348 20.78 -7.26 -11.98
CA GLY A 348 21.43 -6.02 -12.40
C GLY A 348 20.49 -4.82 -12.63
N THR A 349 19.17 -4.92 -12.39
CA THR A 349 18.25 -3.80 -12.54
C THR A 349 18.05 -2.99 -11.26
N VAL A 350 17.54 -3.64 -10.21
CA VAL A 350 17.27 -3.03 -8.90
C VAL A 350 18.06 -3.80 -7.85
N LYS A 351 19.11 -3.18 -7.28
CA LYS A 351 19.96 -3.84 -6.27
C LYS A 351 19.15 -4.24 -5.03
N GLU A 352 18.35 -3.31 -4.53
CA GLU A 352 17.60 -3.47 -3.28
C GLU A 352 16.21 -2.84 -3.40
N TRP A 353 15.20 -3.56 -2.92
CA TRP A 353 13.84 -3.07 -2.80
C TRP A 353 13.67 -2.31 -1.48
N ILE A 354 13.30 -1.03 -1.55
CA ILE A 354 13.06 -0.17 -0.36
C ILE A 354 11.66 0.40 -0.39
N ARG A 355 10.76 0.02 0.52
CA ARG A 355 9.32 0.38 0.52
C ARG A 355 9.05 1.84 0.16
N CYS A 356 9.61 2.78 0.91
CA CYS A 356 9.55 4.20 0.58
C CYS A 356 10.96 4.77 0.56
N LYS A 357 11.36 5.32 -0.57
CA LYS A 357 12.64 6.00 -0.74
C LYS A 357 12.62 7.32 0.05
N PRO A 358 13.65 7.59 0.88
CA PRO A 358 13.80 8.88 1.55
C PRO A 358 13.75 10.06 0.58
N LYS A 359 13.24 11.19 1.09
CA LYS A 359 13.17 12.44 0.34
C LYS A 359 14.57 12.86 -0.13
N GLY A 360 14.71 13.15 -1.42
CA GLY A 360 15.96 13.57 -2.03
C GLY A 360 16.80 12.44 -2.64
N GLU A 361 16.45 11.17 -2.44
CA GLU A 361 17.12 10.05 -3.12
C GLU A 361 16.65 9.85 -4.57
N LEU A 362 15.41 10.23 -4.87
CA LEU A 362 14.89 10.26 -6.23
C LEU A 362 14.82 11.71 -6.71
N PRO A 363 15.33 12.03 -7.91
CA PRO A 363 15.19 13.36 -8.50
C PRO A 363 13.74 13.55 -8.99
N TYR A 364 12.86 13.87 -8.04
CA TYR A 364 11.43 14.04 -8.26
C TYR A 364 11.00 15.51 -8.18
N THR A 365 10.27 15.99 -9.19
CA THR A 365 9.70 17.34 -9.23
C THR A 365 8.22 17.36 -8.85
N PHE A 366 7.86 18.18 -7.88
CA PHE A 366 6.47 18.38 -7.45
C PHE A 366 5.81 19.46 -8.31
N ASP A 367 5.47 19.12 -9.56
CA ASP A 367 5.00 20.05 -10.60
C ASP A 367 3.47 20.08 -10.78
N LEU A 368 2.71 19.40 -9.92
CA LEU A 368 1.25 19.51 -9.84
C LEU A 368 0.85 20.26 -8.56
N PRO A 369 0.53 21.57 -8.58
CA PRO A 369 0.24 22.30 -7.35
C PRO A 369 -1.01 21.79 -6.62
N SER A 370 -2.11 21.60 -7.34
CA SER A 370 -3.39 21.14 -6.77
C SER A 370 -4.10 20.20 -7.74
N SER A 371 -4.78 19.20 -7.17
CA SER A 371 -5.57 18.20 -7.91
C SER A 371 -7.09 18.40 -7.80
N ILE A 372 -7.55 19.35 -6.99
CA ILE A 372 -8.97 19.66 -6.77
C ILE A 372 -9.69 19.93 -8.10
N GLY A 373 -9.06 20.70 -9.00
CA GLY A 373 -9.63 20.99 -10.33
C GLY A 373 -9.80 19.76 -11.22
N TYR A 374 -8.93 18.75 -11.08
CA TYR A 374 -9.03 17.50 -11.85
C TYR A 374 -10.17 16.63 -11.32
N HIS A 375 -10.35 16.59 -9.99
CA HIS A 375 -11.51 15.95 -9.36
C HIS A 375 -12.82 16.53 -9.89
N PHE A 376 -12.95 17.86 -9.90
CA PHE A 376 -14.14 18.56 -10.42
C PHE A 376 -14.40 18.29 -11.90
N LYS A 377 -13.36 18.36 -12.75
CA LYS A 377 -13.49 18.10 -14.20
C LYS A 377 -13.97 16.68 -14.48
N LEU A 378 -13.47 15.68 -13.76
CA LEU A 378 -13.85 14.30 -13.97
C LEU A 378 -15.29 14.01 -13.54
N THR A 379 -15.71 14.51 -12.38
CA THR A 379 -17.08 14.31 -11.88
C THR A 379 -18.11 15.02 -12.76
N THR A 380 -17.80 16.22 -13.25
CA THR A 380 -18.66 16.95 -14.21
C THR A 380 -18.74 16.29 -15.59
N ARG A 381 -17.72 15.51 -15.99
CA ARG A 381 -17.76 14.63 -17.17
C ARG A 381 -18.56 13.33 -16.95
N GLY A 382 -19.12 13.11 -15.76
CA GLY A 382 -19.94 11.94 -15.45
C GLY A 382 -19.18 10.70 -14.94
N TYR A 383 -17.89 10.82 -14.64
CA TYR A 383 -17.15 9.74 -13.99
C TYR A 383 -17.49 9.66 -12.51
N ARG A 384 -17.64 8.43 -12.00
CA ARG A 384 -17.85 8.20 -10.57
C ARG A 384 -16.56 8.42 -9.79
N ALA A 385 -16.66 9.10 -8.66
CA ALA A 385 -15.58 9.27 -7.71
C ALA A 385 -16.02 8.69 -6.36
N LEU A 386 -15.24 7.78 -5.78
CA LEU A 386 -15.35 7.44 -4.36
C LEU A 386 -14.19 8.07 -3.62
N VAL A 387 -14.50 9.01 -2.73
CA VAL A 387 -13.52 9.61 -1.83
C VAL A 387 -13.82 9.09 -0.43
N TYR A 388 -12.83 8.48 0.21
CA TYR A 388 -12.97 7.94 1.56
C TYR A 388 -11.77 8.34 2.41
N SER A 389 -11.99 8.58 3.70
CA SER A 389 -10.91 8.94 4.63
C SER A 389 -11.08 8.15 5.92
N GLY A 390 -9.99 7.58 6.43
CA GLY A 390 -9.91 7.18 7.83
C GLY A 390 -10.00 8.41 8.72
N ASP A 391 -10.92 8.39 9.68
CA ASP A 391 -11.24 9.50 10.57
C ASP A 391 -10.16 9.79 11.62
N HIS A 392 -9.20 8.88 11.80
CA HIS A 392 -8.06 9.02 12.72
C HIS A 392 -6.73 9.41 12.03
N ASP A 393 -6.75 9.73 10.72
CA ASP A 393 -5.57 10.17 9.99
C ASP A 393 -5.34 11.68 10.16
N LEU A 394 -4.26 12.06 10.84
CA LEU A 394 -3.84 13.45 11.00
C LEU A 394 -3.01 13.95 9.81
N THR A 395 -2.44 13.06 9.00
CA THR A 395 -1.65 13.41 7.83
C THR A 395 -2.54 14.05 6.77
N VAL A 396 -3.68 13.41 6.47
CA VAL A 396 -4.74 13.95 5.62
C VAL A 396 -6.09 13.83 6.33
N PRO A 397 -6.44 14.82 7.17
CA PRO A 397 -7.70 14.82 7.90
C PRO A 397 -8.92 14.69 7.00
N PHE A 398 -9.92 13.92 7.45
CA PHE A 398 -11.20 13.82 6.76
C PHE A 398 -11.89 15.19 6.62
N SER A 399 -11.65 16.11 7.57
CA SER A 399 -12.18 17.48 7.55
C SER A 399 -11.71 18.27 6.33
N GLY A 400 -10.43 18.16 5.96
CA GLY A 400 -9.88 18.75 4.74
C GLY A 400 -10.50 18.13 3.49
N THR A 401 -10.68 16.81 3.52
CA THR A 401 -11.35 16.07 2.44
C THR A 401 -12.78 16.56 2.21
N HIS A 402 -13.56 16.69 3.28
CA HIS A 402 -14.91 17.26 3.22
C HIS A 402 -14.92 18.70 2.72
N ALA A 403 -13.96 19.52 3.16
CA ALA A 403 -13.93 20.93 2.83
C ALA A 403 -13.72 21.15 1.31
N TRP A 404 -12.82 20.40 0.66
CA TRP A 404 -12.65 20.55 -0.79
C TRP A 404 -13.81 19.93 -1.57
N ILE A 405 -14.41 18.82 -1.11
CA ILE A 405 -15.60 18.25 -1.77
C ILE A 405 -16.76 19.25 -1.71
N ARG A 406 -16.99 19.89 -0.56
CA ARG A 406 -18.02 20.92 -0.40
C ARG A 406 -17.78 22.13 -1.29
N SER A 407 -16.52 22.44 -1.62
CA SER A 407 -16.18 23.54 -2.53
C SER A 407 -16.73 23.34 -3.95
N PHE A 408 -17.09 22.12 -4.34
CA PHE A 408 -17.70 21.85 -5.65
C PHE A 408 -19.16 22.28 -5.74
N ASN A 409 -19.81 22.52 -4.60
CA ASN A 409 -21.20 22.97 -4.53
C ASN A 409 -22.18 22.07 -5.31
N PHE A 410 -21.95 20.76 -5.28
CA PHE A 410 -22.87 19.79 -5.87
C PHE A 410 -24.14 19.63 -5.02
N SER A 411 -25.26 19.34 -5.67
CA SER A 411 -26.51 19.00 -4.99
C SER A 411 -26.35 17.70 -4.20
N ILE A 412 -26.86 17.69 -2.97
CA ILE A 412 -26.90 16.50 -2.13
C ILE A 412 -27.97 15.57 -2.71
N ALA A 413 -27.54 14.36 -3.09
CA ALA A 413 -28.46 13.34 -3.60
C ALA A 413 -29.16 12.57 -2.47
N GLU A 414 -28.44 12.34 -1.37
CA GLU A 414 -28.92 11.62 -0.20
C GLU A 414 -28.33 12.25 1.06
N ASP A 415 -29.13 12.32 2.13
CA ASP A 415 -28.69 12.88 3.40
C ASP A 415 -27.61 12.02 4.07
N TRP A 416 -26.75 12.71 4.82
CA TRP A 416 -25.66 12.12 5.59
C TRP A 416 -26.17 11.05 6.54
N ARG A 417 -25.57 9.87 6.49
CA ARG A 417 -25.99 8.74 7.33
C ARG A 417 -24.85 7.80 7.65
N ALA A 418 -25.03 7.03 8.72
CA ALA A 418 -24.11 5.94 9.03
C ALA A 418 -24.24 4.81 7.99
N TRP A 419 -23.11 4.28 7.53
CA TRP A 419 -23.07 3.00 6.82
C TRP A 419 -22.63 1.90 7.78
N HIS A 420 -23.19 0.70 7.61
CA HIS A 420 -23.05 -0.40 8.56
C HIS A 420 -22.33 -1.59 7.93
N LEU A 421 -21.52 -2.26 8.75
CA LEU A 421 -20.88 -3.54 8.45
C LEU A 421 -21.07 -4.46 9.65
N ASP A 422 -21.58 -5.67 9.42
CA ASP A 422 -21.83 -6.69 10.46
C ASP A 422 -22.64 -6.16 11.67
N GLY A 423 -23.63 -5.29 11.40
CA GLY A 423 -24.51 -4.72 12.42
C GLY A 423 -23.87 -3.59 13.25
N GLN A 424 -22.69 -3.12 12.89
CA GLN A 424 -22.02 -1.97 13.52
C GLN A 424 -21.88 -0.82 12.53
N ALA A 425 -22.00 0.42 13.02
CA ALA A 425 -21.67 1.58 12.22
C ALA A 425 -20.16 1.55 11.90
N ALA A 426 -19.83 1.50 10.61
CA ALA A 426 -18.45 1.43 10.13
C ALA A 426 -17.92 2.79 9.67
N GLY A 427 -18.81 3.77 9.52
CA GLY A 427 -18.50 5.16 9.21
C GLY A 427 -19.77 5.90 8.78
N SER A 428 -19.59 7.02 8.09
CA SER A 428 -20.70 7.82 7.53
C SER A 428 -20.47 8.10 6.05
N ILE A 429 -21.56 8.28 5.29
CA ILE A 429 -21.57 8.54 3.85
C ILE A 429 -22.66 9.57 3.48
#